data_AF-A0A534VYV9-F1
#
_entry.id   AF-A0A534VYV9-F1
#
_cell.length_a   1.000
_cell.length_b   1.000
_cell.length_c   1.000
_cell.angle_alpha   90.00
_cell.angle_beta   90.00
_cell.angle_gamma   90.00
#
_symmetry.space_group_name_H-M   'P 1'
#
loop_
_entity.id
_entity.type
_entity.pdbx_description
1 polymer ?
#
loop_
_entity_poly.entity_id
_entity_poly.type
_entity_poly.pdbx_seq_one_letter_code
_entity_poly.pdbx_strand_id
1 'polypeptide(L)'
;MRREPLFLASALALLGGCSTLLHGPYQEVALESNPPGATATVVPTLSERGTNYLDPTKQYTVTTPATVRLRRDNTYRVDIQKAGYKLS
;
A
#
# COMPACT_ATOMS: atom_id res chain seq x y z
N MET A 1 -42.40 6.72 -25.91
CA MET A 1 -41.47 7.16 -24.85
C MET A 1 -40.40 6.10 -24.67
N ARG A 2 -39.19 6.33 -25.19
CA ARG A 2 -38.02 5.42 -25.17
C ARG A 2 -37.45 5.35 -23.73
N ARG A 3 -37.75 4.27 -23.00
CA ARG A 3 -37.28 4.03 -21.60
C ARG A 3 -36.02 3.16 -21.51
N GLU A 4 -35.45 2.76 -22.64
CA GLU A 4 -34.39 1.74 -22.72
C GLU A 4 -32.96 2.19 -22.36
N PRO A 5 -32.50 3.45 -22.59
CA PRO A 5 -31.08 3.76 -22.35
C PRO A 5 -30.73 3.94 -20.87
N LEU A 6 -31.72 4.13 -19.99
CA LEU A 6 -31.48 4.39 -18.56
C LEU A 6 -31.14 3.12 -17.77
N PHE A 7 -31.66 1.96 -18.17
CA PHE A 7 -31.40 0.69 -17.50
C PHE A 7 -30.02 0.11 -17.83
N LEU A 8 -29.48 0.39 -19.02
CA LEU A 8 -28.12 -0.02 -19.37
C LEU A 8 -27.06 0.79 -18.61
N ALA A 9 -27.32 2.07 -18.36
CA ALA A 9 -26.37 2.96 -17.68
C ALA A 9 -26.15 2.58 -16.20
N SER A 10 -27.19 2.10 -15.51
CA SER A 10 -27.09 1.67 -14.10
C SER A 10 -26.38 0.32 -13.95
N ALA A 11 -26.52 -0.59 -14.91
CA ALA A 11 -25.83 -1.89 -14.90
C ALA A 11 -24.30 -1.75 -15.09
N LEU A 12 -23.86 -0.80 -15.93
CA LEU A 12 -22.44 -0.53 -16.17
C LEU A 12 -21.75 0.13 -14.97
N ALA A 13 -22.48 0.91 -14.15
CA ALA A 13 -21.92 1.57 -12.98
C ALA A 13 -21.54 0.60 -11.84
N LEU A 14 -22.17 -0.59 -11.78
CA LEU A 14 -21.94 -1.58 -10.72
C LEU A 14 -20.67 -2.43 -10.92
N LEU A 15 -20.09 -2.44 -12.12
CA LEU A 15 -18.89 -3.24 -12.43
C LEU A 15 -17.57 -2.55 -12.02
N GLY A 16 -17.61 -1.26 -11.67
CA GLY A 16 -16.41 -0.49 -11.33
C GLY A 16 -15.92 -0.60 -9.87
N GLY A 17 -16.61 -1.35 -8.99
CA GLY A 17 -16.42 -1.23 -7.54
C GLY A 17 -15.80 -2.41 -6.78
N CYS A 18 -15.41 -3.52 -7.43
CA CYS A 18 -15.19 -4.79 -6.73
C CYS A 18 -13.78 -5.06 -6.17
N SER A 19 -12.77 -4.21 -6.42
CA SER A 19 -11.37 -4.57 -6.10
C SER A 19 -11.03 -4.50 -4.61
N THR A 20 -11.68 -3.61 -3.84
CA THR A 20 -11.38 -3.36 -2.41
C THR A 20 -12.04 -4.36 -1.46
N LEU A 21 -13.14 -4.98 -1.85
CA LEU A 21 -13.92 -5.86 -0.96
C LEU A 21 -13.23 -7.24 -0.77
N LEU A 22 -12.50 -7.71 -1.77
CA LEU A 22 -11.88 -9.05 -1.76
C LEU A 22 -10.54 -9.11 -1.02
N HIS A 23 -9.80 -8.00 -0.92
CA HIS A 23 -8.40 -8.02 -0.48
C HIS A 23 -8.14 -7.31 0.86
N GLY A 24 -9.17 -6.76 1.49
CA GLY A 24 -9.07 -6.02 2.75
C GLY A 24 -8.23 -4.74 2.66
N PRO A 25 -8.19 -3.92 3.73
CA PRO A 25 -7.46 -2.65 3.72
C PRO A 25 -5.94 -2.79 3.89
N TYR A 26 -5.45 -4.00 4.17
CA TYR A 26 -4.04 -4.28 4.42
C TYR A 26 -3.48 -5.26 3.39
N GLN A 27 -2.17 -5.22 3.21
CA GLN A 27 -1.39 -6.17 2.42
C GLN A 27 -0.10 -6.54 3.14
N GLU A 28 0.40 -7.73 2.85
CA GLU A 28 1.71 -8.19 3.29
C GLU A 28 2.74 -7.81 2.24
N VAL A 29 3.80 -7.13 2.66
CA VAL A 29 4.90 -6.69 1.80
C VAL A 29 6.17 -7.34 2.29
N ALA A 30 6.79 -8.15 1.44
CA ALA A 30 8.11 -8.73 1.70
C ALA A 30 9.19 -7.67 1.47
N LEU A 31 10.06 -7.51 2.46
CA LEU A 31 11.24 -6.67 2.42
C LEU A 31 12.47 -7.57 2.39
N GLU A 32 13.15 -7.58 1.26
CA GLU A 32 14.35 -8.37 1.02
C GLU A 32 15.53 -7.44 0.73
N SER A 33 16.72 -7.84 1.16
CA SER A 33 17.96 -7.15 0.81
C SER A 33 19.04 -8.16 0.42
N ASN A 34 19.89 -7.77 -0.51
CA ASN A 34 21.08 -8.54 -0.86
C ASN A 34 22.34 -7.67 -0.65
N PRO A 35 23.21 -7.95 0.35
CA PRO A 35 23.14 -9.10 1.27
C PRO A 35 22.06 -8.92 2.35
N PRO A 36 21.57 -10.00 3.00
CA PRO A 36 20.52 -9.93 4.03
C PRO A 36 21.00 -9.26 5.33
N GLY A 37 20.09 -8.80 6.17
CA GLY A 37 20.41 -8.14 7.45
C GLY A 37 20.51 -6.61 7.35
N ALA A 38 19.95 -6.00 6.31
CA ALA A 38 19.76 -4.55 6.29
C ALA A 38 18.61 -4.15 7.22
N THR A 39 18.74 -3.02 7.89
CA THR A 39 17.66 -2.39 8.65
C THR A 39 16.78 -1.58 7.69
N ALA A 40 15.50 -1.91 7.60
CA ALA A 40 14.52 -1.18 6.82
C ALA A 40 13.57 -0.42 7.75
N THR A 41 13.43 0.88 7.50
CA THR A 41 12.47 1.76 8.18
C THR A 41 11.38 2.13 7.19
N VAL A 42 10.13 1.82 7.53
CA VAL A 42 8.95 2.09 6.68
C VAL A 42 8.04 3.10 7.38
N VAL A 43 7.78 4.22 6.73
CA VAL A 43 6.97 5.34 7.25
C VAL A 43 5.91 5.72 6.22
N PRO A 44 4.62 5.83 6.59
CA PRO A 44 3.57 6.29 5.69
C PRO A 44 3.72 7.79 5.43
N THR A 45 3.62 8.20 4.17
CA THR A 45 3.80 9.60 3.75
C THR A 45 2.53 10.25 3.22
N LEU A 46 1.69 9.48 2.51
CA LEU A 46 0.42 9.94 1.93
C LEU A 46 -0.64 8.85 2.07
N SER A 47 -1.91 9.26 2.08
CA SER A 47 -3.08 8.37 2.06
C SER A 47 -4.03 8.83 0.96
N GLU A 48 -4.46 7.91 0.10
CA GLU A 48 -5.41 8.16 -0.99
C GLU A 48 -6.78 8.62 -0.47
N ARG A 49 -7.14 8.24 0.77
CA ARG A 49 -8.38 8.70 1.44
C ARG A 49 -8.27 10.11 2.02
N GLY A 50 -7.10 10.74 1.96
CA GLY A 50 -6.81 12.04 2.55
C GLY A 50 -6.04 11.97 3.87
N THR A 51 -5.62 13.14 4.34
CA THR A 51 -4.66 13.32 5.46
C THR A 51 -5.18 12.80 6.81
N ASN A 52 -6.48 12.86 7.05
CA ASN A 52 -7.11 12.35 8.29
C ASN A 52 -6.98 10.83 8.47
N TYR A 53 -6.64 10.10 7.40
CA TYR A 53 -6.47 8.66 7.40
C TYR A 53 -4.99 8.23 7.42
N LEU A 54 -4.08 9.20 7.48
CA LEU A 54 -2.66 8.97 7.64
C LEU A 54 -2.31 9.00 9.12
N ASP A 55 -1.71 7.93 9.64
CA ASP A 55 -1.11 7.91 10.97
C ASP A 55 0.40 8.17 10.83
N PRO A 56 0.88 9.41 11.06
CA PRO A 56 2.29 9.76 10.89
C PRO A 56 3.18 9.16 11.98
N THR A 57 2.60 8.66 13.07
CA THR A 57 3.37 8.06 14.18
C THR A 57 3.70 6.60 13.92
N LYS A 58 3.03 6.00 12.94
CA LYS A 58 3.19 4.58 12.63
C LYS A 58 4.45 4.34 11.82
N GLN A 59 5.48 3.82 12.46
CA GLN A 59 6.73 3.41 11.83
C GLN A 59 6.97 1.91 12.03
N TYR A 60 7.46 1.25 10.99
CA TYR A 60 7.94 -0.13 11.08
C TYR A 60 9.45 -0.14 10.90
N THR A 61 10.17 -0.65 11.89
CA THR A 61 11.62 -0.87 11.80
C THR A 61 11.87 -2.37 11.86
N VAL A 62 12.42 -2.93 10.78
CA VAL A 62 12.63 -4.38 10.64
C VAL A 62 14.01 -4.68 10.07
N THR A 63 14.52 -5.89 10.36
CA THR A 63 15.74 -6.41 9.75
C THR A 63 15.36 -7.39 8.64
N THR A 64 15.90 -7.19 7.44
CA THR A 64 15.63 -8.01 6.26
C THR A 64 16.30 -9.40 6.34
N PRO A 65 15.68 -10.47 5.82
CA PRO A 65 14.35 -10.51 5.22
C PRO A 65 13.22 -10.44 6.25
N ALA A 66 12.17 -9.67 5.96
CA ALA A 66 11.01 -9.52 6.83
C ALA A 66 9.73 -9.29 6.03
N THR A 67 8.57 -9.62 6.61
CA THR A 67 7.26 -9.29 6.05
C THR A 67 6.60 -8.23 6.92
N VAL A 68 6.15 -7.13 6.31
CA VAL A 68 5.44 -6.04 7.00
C VAL A 68 4.01 -5.93 6.49
N ARG A 69 3.06 -5.69 7.41
CA ARG A 69 1.65 -5.53 7.07
C ARG A 69 1.30 -4.04 6.95
N LEU A 70 1.12 -3.59 5.72
CA LEU A 70 0.91 -2.18 5.35
C LEU A 70 -0.51 -1.95 4.85
N ARG A 71 -1.00 -0.70 4.94
CA ARG A 71 -2.28 -0.30 4.33
C ARG A 71 -2.09 -0.17 2.82
N ARG A 72 -3.09 -0.61 2.05
CA ARG A 72 -3.03 -0.59 0.58
C ARG A 72 -3.18 0.82 -0.01
N ASP A 73 -3.89 1.69 0.71
CA ASP A 73 -4.24 3.04 0.29
C ASP A 73 -3.21 4.10 0.73
N ASN A 74 -2.03 3.67 1.21
CA ASN A 74 -0.99 4.56 1.70
C ASN A 74 0.26 4.49 0.80
N THR A 75 0.88 5.63 0.58
CA THR A 75 2.25 5.73 0.07
C THR A 75 3.22 5.62 1.25
N TYR A 76 4.34 4.93 1.04
CA TYR A 76 5.36 4.73 2.07
C TYR A 76 6.72 5.22 1.59
N ARG A 77 7.47 5.81 2.51
CA ARG A 77 8.92 5.96 2.40
C ARG A 77 9.58 4.75 3.06
N VAL A 78 10.54 4.15 2.36
CA VAL A 78 11.32 3.02 2.85
C VAL A 78 12.79 3.42 2.85
N ASP A 79 13.37 3.60 4.03
CA ASP A 79 14.79 3.86 4.20
C ASP A 79 15.50 2.54 4.57
N ILE A 80 16.40 2.09 3.70
CA ILE A 80 17.17 0.85 3.91
C ILE A 80 18.60 1.25 4.28
N GLN A 81 19.07 0.75 5.42
CA GLN A 81 20.42 0.99 5.92
C GLN A 81 21.14 -0.34 6.14
N LYS A 82 22.37 -0.42 5.65
CA LYS A 82 23.26 -1.55 5.91
C LYS A 82 24.70 -1.08 6.03
N ALA A 83 25.36 -1.49 7.10
CA ALA A 83 26.78 -1.21 7.28
C ALA A 83 27.59 -1.80 6.11
N GLY A 84 28.43 -0.99 5.48
CA GLY A 84 29.29 -1.40 4.36
C GLY A 84 28.65 -1.35 2.97
N TYR A 85 27.39 -0.90 2.83
CA TYR A 85 26.77 -0.71 1.52
C TYR A 85 27.27 0.59 0.88
N LYS A 86 28.00 0.49 -0.24
CA LYS A 86 28.35 1.63 -1.09
C LYS A 86 27.41 1.64 -2.29
N LEU A 87 26.81 2.80 -2.60
CA LEU A 87 26.28 3.02 -3.95
C LEU A 87 27.50 3.02 -4.88
N SER A 88 27.66 1.97 -5.67
CA SER A 88 28.61 1.94 -6.78
C SER A 88 28.13 2.84 -7.90
#